data_AF-A0A7J5AUS0-F1
#
_entry.id   AF-A0A7J5AUS0-F1
#
_cell.length_a   1.000
_cell.length_b   1.000
_cell.length_c   1.000
_cell.angle_alpha   90.00
_cell.angle_beta   90.00
_cell.angle_gamma   90.00
#
_symmetry.space_group_name_H-M   'P 1'
#
loop_
_entity.id
_entity.type
_entity.pdbx_description
1 polymer ?
#
loop_
_entity_poly.entity_id
_entity_poly.type
_entity_poly.pdbx_seq_one_letter_code
_entity_poly.pdbx_strand_id
1 'polypeptide(L)'
;MRAVPGLGGPLTAEFEVGYVGAEGSEVRTSLIDSAGVLFELVKPVRGFPSYKRQRNFPGLWWSSTTGAHVGYESWLERDHLMLLDFDPAVAGIASQPFWLFWDDEASGRRRSHAPDYFARLADGRGLVVDCRPVDRIKPRDAAAFAVTGRACELVGWEYRLVGAPELVMVRNVRWLAGYRHPRYRLPAVGAALREVFAEPAQLMDGAGAAGEPIAVLPVLFHLLWCGELACDLGVRLHEATIVTTAGAC
;
A
#
# COMPACT_ATOMS: atom_id res chain seq x y z
N MET A 1 1.88 23.18 0.52
CA MET A 1 0.92 23.90 -0.33
C MET A 1 -0.09 24.61 0.55
N ARG A 2 -0.19 25.94 0.44
CA ARG A 2 -1.47 26.65 0.68
C ARG A 2 -2.38 26.35 -0.50
N ALA A 3 -3.70 26.44 -0.31
CA ALA A 3 -4.73 26.19 -1.33
C ALA A 3 -4.28 26.63 -2.73
N VAL A 4 -4.24 25.67 -3.67
CA VAL A 4 -3.92 25.94 -5.07
C VAL A 4 -5.10 26.71 -5.68
N PRO A 5 -4.91 27.96 -6.15
CA PRO A 5 -5.97 28.72 -6.80
C PRO A 5 -6.17 28.17 -8.22
N GLY A 6 -7.30 27.50 -8.44
CA GLY A 6 -7.71 27.02 -9.77
C GLY A 6 -8.52 28.09 -10.51
N LEU A 7 -8.17 28.31 -11.77
CA LEU A 7 -8.92 29.12 -12.73
C LEU A 7 -10.26 28.45 -13.06
N GLY A 8 -11.30 29.27 -13.17
CA GLY A 8 -12.71 28.90 -13.04
C GLY A 8 -13.33 28.17 -14.24
N GLY A 9 -14.12 27.17 -13.89
CA GLY A 9 -15.31 26.68 -14.60
C GLY A 9 -16.36 26.32 -13.54
N PRO A 10 -17.66 26.22 -13.88
CA PRO A 10 -18.68 25.87 -12.90
C PRO A 10 -18.47 24.42 -12.44
N LEU A 11 -17.97 24.26 -11.22
CA LEU A 11 -17.68 22.98 -10.56
C LEU A 11 -19.00 22.44 -9.98
N THR A 12 -19.73 21.65 -10.77
CA THR A 12 -21.08 21.15 -10.43
C THR A 12 -21.10 19.76 -9.79
N ALA A 13 -19.96 19.26 -9.28
CA ALA A 13 -19.88 17.96 -8.62
C ALA A 13 -19.64 18.10 -7.11
N GLU A 14 -20.30 17.25 -6.32
CA GLU A 14 -20.19 17.19 -4.84
C GLU A 14 -18.73 17.12 -4.34
N PHE A 15 -17.85 16.50 -5.15
CA PHE A 15 -16.44 16.31 -4.84
C PHE A 15 -15.52 16.84 -5.94
N GLU A 16 -14.42 17.47 -5.51
CA GLU A 16 -13.29 17.84 -6.36
C GLU A 16 -12.03 17.12 -5.92
N VAL A 17 -11.14 16.88 -6.87
CA VAL A 17 -9.78 16.40 -6.61
C VAL A 17 -8.74 17.37 -7.11
N GLY A 18 -7.65 17.51 -6.36
CA GLY A 18 -6.44 18.20 -6.77
C GLY A 18 -5.25 17.25 -6.70
N TYR A 19 -4.52 17.05 -7.79
CA TYR A 19 -3.40 16.12 -7.84
C TYR A 19 -2.23 16.68 -8.63
N VAL A 20 -1.06 16.05 -8.45
CA VAL A 20 0.16 16.38 -9.20
C VAL A 20 0.45 15.22 -10.15
N GLY A 21 0.27 15.43 -11.45
CA GLY A 21 0.53 14.41 -12.46
C GLY A 21 1.98 13.91 -12.43
N ALA A 22 2.27 12.80 -13.11
CA ALA A 22 3.61 12.22 -13.17
C ALA A 22 4.67 13.24 -13.65
N GLU A 23 4.31 14.10 -14.60
CA GLU A 23 5.18 15.18 -15.12
C GLU A 23 5.30 16.40 -14.20
N GLY A 24 4.58 16.42 -13.07
CA GLY A 24 4.59 17.53 -12.11
C GLY A 24 3.53 18.60 -12.38
N SER A 25 2.65 18.42 -13.37
CA SER A 25 1.53 19.33 -13.61
C SER A 25 0.50 19.24 -12.49
N GLU A 26 0.17 20.38 -11.89
CA GLU A 26 -0.93 20.48 -10.92
C GLU A 26 -2.27 20.55 -11.65
N VAL A 27 -3.18 19.65 -11.31
CA VAL A 27 -4.52 19.56 -11.91
C VAL A 27 -5.57 19.63 -10.82
N ARG A 28 -6.66 20.36 -11.08
CA ARG A 28 -7.86 20.38 -10.24
C ARG A 28 -9.09 20.15 -11.10
N THR A 29 -9.92 19.19 -10.72
CA THR A 29 -11.10 18.78 -11.50
C THR A 29 -12.14 18.13 -10.60
N SER A 30 -13.31 17.79 -11.14
CA SER A 30 -14.30 17.00 -10.41
C SER A 30 -13.78 15.58 -10.15
N LEU A 31 -14.26 14.94 -9.08
CA LEU A 31 -13.89 13.55 -8.80
C LEU A 31 -14.30 12.61 -9.94
N ILE A 32 -15.48 12.82 -10.53
CA ILE A 32 -16.01 12.00 -11.64
C ILE A 32 -15.12 12.10 -12.88
N ASP A 33 -14.70 13.32 -13.25
CA ASP A 33 -13.83 13.54 -14.40
C ASP A 33 -12.41 13.00 -14.18
N SER A 34 -12.03 12.75 -12.92
CA SER A 34 -10.75 12.16 -12.56
C SER A 34 -10.73 10.63 -12.57
N ALA A 35 -11.86 9.96 -12.81
CA ALA A 35 -11.97 8.50 -12.69
C ALA A 35 -10.99 7.73 -13.61
N GLY A 36 -10.61 8.32 -14.76
CA GLY A 36 -9.65 7.75 -15.70
C GLY A 36 -8.18 8.04 -15.39
N VAL A 37 -7.87 8.78 -14.33
CA VAL A 37 -6.50 9.12 -13.95
C VAL A 37 -5.81 7.90 -13.31
N LEU A 38 -4.57 7.65 -13.73
CA LEU A 38 -3.70 6.64 -13.14
C LEU A 38 -3.08 7.19 -11.84
N PHE A 39 -3.88 7.25 -10.78
CA PHE A 39 -3.45 7.79 -9.48
C PHE A 39 -2.27 7.03 -8.85
N GLU A 40 -2.03 5.78 -9.23
CA GLU A 40 -0.85 5.01 -8.83
C GLU A 40 0.47 5.55 -9.42
N LEU A 41 0.42 6.45 -10.40
CA LEU A 41 1.60 7.08 -11.03
C LEU A 41 1.78 8.56 -10.68
N VAL A 42 0.89 9.13 -9.87
CA VAL A 42 0.94 10.55 -9.50
C VAL A 42 2.04 10.83 -8.48
N LYS A 43 2.46 12.09 -8.42
CA LYS A 43 3.36 12.57 -7.37
C LYS A 43 2.57 12.90 -6.10
N PRO A 44 3.19 12.78 -4.92
CA PRO A 44 2.52 13.12 -3.67
C PRO A 44 2.16 14.62 -3.63
N VAL A 45 0.93 14.93 -3.24
CA VAL A 45 0.44 16.32 -3.15
C VAL A 45 1.00 17.11 -1.96
N ARG A 46 1.73 16.42 -1.07
CA ARG A 46 2.54 17.06 -0.02
C ARG A 46 3.94 16.45 -0.03
N GLY A 47 4.92 17.26 0.38
CA GLY A 47 6.27 16.75 0.62
C GLY A 47 6.34 16.02 1.97
N PHE A 48 7.41 15.22 2.14
CA PHE A 48 7.74 14.51 3.37
C PHE A 48 8.94 15.18 4.08
N PRO A 49 8.77 16.34 4.73
CA PRO A 49 9.88 17.07 5.34
C PRO A 49 10.43 16.32 6.56
N SER A 50 11.76 16.30 6.69
CA SER A 50 12.47 15.77 7.86
C SER A 50 13.21 16.89 8.61
N TYR A 51 13.00 17.02 9.92
CA TYR A 51 13.65 18.04 10.74
C TYR A 51 13.86 17.61 12.20
N LYS A 52 14.79 18.28 12.90
CA LYS A 52 15.16 17.96 14.28
C LYS A 52 13.95 18.06 15.23
N ARG A 53 13.76 17.07 16.11
CA ARG A 53 12.66 16.96 17.10
C ARG A 53 11.27 16.69 16.51
N GLN A 54 11.21 16.28 15.24
CA GLN A 54 9.97 15.82 14.64
C GLN A 54 9.43 14.59 15.39
N ARG A 55 8.11 14.57 15.65
CA ARG A 55 7.45 13.51 16.43
C ARG A 55 7.03 12.32 15.55
N ASN A 56 6.81 12.58 14.27
CA ASN A 56 6.51 11.56 13.27
C ASN A 56 7.82 11.14 12.57
N PHE A 57 7.79 9.98 11.92
CA PHE A 57 8.98 9.35 11.33
C PHE A 57 8.77 9.22 9.82
N PRO A 58 9.01 10.30 9.06
CA PRO A 58 8.87 10.24 7.63
C PRO A 58 10.01 9.43 6.99
N GLY A 59 9.73 8.79 5.87
CA GLY A 59 10.72 8.04 5.12
C GLY A 59 10.22 7.63 3.74
N LEU A 60 11.08 6.89 3.05
CA LEU A 60 10.82 6.33 1.73
C LEU A 60 10.91 4.80 1.81
N TRP A 61 9.88 4.12 1.32
CA TRP A 61 9.86 2.67 1.14
C TRP A 61 10.12 2.35 -0.32
N TRP A 62 11.21 1.62 -0.62
CA TRP A 62 11.36 1.05 -1.95
C TRP A 62 10.37 -0.12 -2.10
N SER A 63 9.38 0.06 -2.97
CA SER A 63 8.32 -0.90 -3.25
C SER A 63 8.75 -1.83 -4.39
N SER A 64 8.63 -3.14 -4.17
CA SER A 64 8.83 -4.13 -5.24
C SER A 64 7.74 -4.10 -6.30
N THR A 65 6.54 -3.68 -5.92
CA THR A 65 5.36 -3.53 -6.81
C THR A 65 5.58 -2.41 -7.82
N THR A 66 6.05 -1.24 -7.38
CA THR A 66 6.26 -0.08 -8.26
C THR A 66 7.68 0.05 -8.81
N GLY A 67 8.65 -0.64 -8.21
CA GLY A 67 10.08 -0.47 -8.49
C GLY A 67 10.64 0.89 -8.05
N ALA A 68 9.86 1.68 -7.30
CA ALA A 68 10.18 3.06 -6.92
C ALA A 68 9.98 3.30 -5.42
N HIS A 69 10.34 4.50 -4.97
CA HIS A 69 10.13 4.91 -3.58
C HIS A 69 8.73 5.49 -3.39
N VAL A 70 8.01 4.99 -2.39
CA VAL A 70 6.72 5.51 -1.92
C VAL A 70 6.92 6.09 -0.52
N GLY A 71 6.40 7.29 -0.27
CA GLY A 71 6.60 8.02 0.98
C GLY A 71 5.66 7.57 2.08
N TYR A 72 6.11 7.68 3.33
CA TYR A 72 5.28 7.54 4.53
C TYR A 72 5.66 8.60 5.56
N GLU A 73 4.74 9.00 6.44
CA GLU A 73 4.96 9.96 7.52
C GLU A 73 5.01 9.30 8.91
N SER A 74 4.55 8.06 9.04
CA SER A 74 4.51 7.33 10.32
C SER A 74 4.83 5.84 10.19
N TRP A 75 5.14 5.18 11.32
CA TRP A 75 5.35 3.72 11.34
C TRP A 75 4.10 2.94 10.98
N LEU A 76 2.91 3.45 11.32
CA LEU A 76 1.65 2.83 10.94
C LEU A 76 1.47 2.87 9.43
N GLU A 77 1.71 4.03 8.82
CA GLU A 77 1.67 4.20 7.36
C GLU A 77 2.70 3.32 6.67
N ARG A 78 3.93 3.21 7.20
CA ARG A 78 4.95 2.30 6.65
C ARG A 78 4.48 0.85 6.68
N ASP A 79 3.89 0.41 7.79
CA ASP A 79 3.48 -0.98 7.95
C ASP A 79 2.33 -1.34 6.98
N HIS A 80 1.40 -0.41 6.74
CA HIS A 80 0.37 -0.59 5.70
C HIS A 80 0.93 -0.51 4.28
N LEU A 81 1.88 0.38 4.01
CA LEU A 81 2.58 0.44 2.72
C LEU A 81 3.33 -0.86 2.41
N MET A 82 3.97 -1.45 3.42
CA MET A 82 4.61 -2.76 3.30
C MET A 82 3.60 -3.87 3.01
N LEU A 83 2.41 -3.83 3.62
CA LEU A 83 1.34 -4.81 3.35
C LEU A 83 0.76 -4.64 1.95
N LEU A 84 0.58 -3.39 1.48
CA LEU A 84 0.18 -3.11 0.09
C LEU A 84 1.23 -3.62 -0.91
N ASP A 85 2.51 -3.46 -0.60
CA ASP A 85 3.61 -3.92 -1.46
C ASP A 85 3.81 -5.45 -1.45
N PHE A 86 3.30 -6.12 -0.41
CA PHE A 86 3.30 -7.57 -0.26
C PHE A 86 2.09 -8.25 -0.93
N ASP A 87 0.97 -7.53 -1.06
CA ASP A 87 -0.27 -8.06 -1.61
C ASP A 87 -0.17 -8.25 -3.14
N PRO A 88 -0.22 -9.49 -3.66
CA PRO A 88 -0.12 -9.75 -5.11
C PRO A 88 -1.30 -9.19 -5.91
N ALA A 89 -2.41 -8.83 -5.25
CA ALA A 89 -3.52 -8.15 -5.91
C ALA A 89 -3.26 -6.66 -6.15
N VAL A 90 -2.20 -6.08 -5.61
CA VAL A 90 -1.83 -4.67 -5.81
C VAL A 90 -0.85 -4.55 -6.97
N ALA A 91 -1.21 -3.71 -7.95
CA ALA A 91 -0.45 -3.46 -9.18
C ALA A 91 0.29 -2.11 -9.17
N GLY A 92 -0.05 -1.20 -8.26
CA GLY A 92 0.60 0.11 -8.17
C GLY A 92 0.22 0.83 -6.88
N ILE A 93 1.10 1.71 -6.39
CA ILE A 93 0.95 2.40 -5.11
C ILE A 93 1.48 3.83 -5.21
N ALA A 94 0.67 4.80 -4.78
CA ALA A 94 1.09 6.19 -4.61
C ALA A 94 0.76 6.69 -3.20
N SER A 95 1.70 7.40 -2.59
CA SER A 95 1.49 8.08 -1.30
C SER A 95 0.88 9.46 -1.52
N GLN A 96 -0.11 9.83 -0.72
CA GLN A 96 -0.76 11.15 -0.76
C GLN A 96 -1.16 11.58 -2.17
N PRO A 97 -1.99 10.76 -2.84
CA PRO A 97 -2.20 10.78 -4.29
C PRO A 97 -2.92 12.05 -4.77
N PHE A 98 -3.81 12.59 -3.95
CA PHE A 98 -4.62 13.76 -4.26
C PHE A 98 -5.13 14.43 -2.99
N TRP A 99 -5.54 15.69 -3.11
CA TRP A 99 -6.47 16.35 -2.20
C TRP A 99 -7.89 16.09 -2.66
N LEU A 100 -8.74 15.58 -1.79
CA LEU A 100 -10.19 15.56 -1.94
C LEU A 100 -10.76 16.82 -1.30
N PHE A 101 -11.64 17.54 -2.02
CA PHE A 101 -12.32 18.74 -1.53
C PHE A 101 -13.84 18.56 -1.60
N TRP A 102 -14.53 19.08 -0.60
CA TRP A 102 -16.00 19.08 -0.52
C TRP A 102 -16.50 20.25 0.32
N ASP A 103 -17.78 20.58 0.18
CA ASP A 103 -18.46 21.54 1.05
C ASP A 103 -19.08 20.80 2.24
N ASP A 104 -18.71 21.21 3.45
CA ASP A 104 -19.28 20.65 4.68
C ASP A 104 -20.55 21.42 5.05
N GLU A 105 -21.71 20.86 4.72
CA GLU A 105 -23.03 21.50 4.95
C GLU A 105 -23.25 21.91 6.41
N ALA A 106 -22.76 21.11 7.37
CA ALA A 106 -22.95 21.39 8.79
C ALA A 106 -22.16 22.63 9.25
N SER A 107 -21.03 22.93 8.62
CA SER A 107 -20.19 24.08 8.97
C SER A 107 -20.23 25.21 7.94
N GLY A 108 -20.81 24.99 6.76
CA GLY A 108 -20.79 25.90 5.61
C GLY A 108 -19.40 26.18 5.06
N ARG A 109 -18.40 25.34 5.39
CA ARG A 109 -16.99 25.58 5.02
C ARG A 109 -16.51 24.52 4.03
N ARG A 110 -15.68 24.95 3.07
CA ARG A 110 -14.90 24.05 2.22
C ARG A 110 -13.92 23.26 3.10
N ARG A 111 -13.95 21.94 3.00
CA ARG A 111 -12.99 21.04 3.65
C ARG A 111 -12.10 20.37 2.60
N SER A 112 -10.94 19.92 3.07
CA SER A 112 -10.04 19.10 2.28
C SER A 112 -9.42 17.98 3.10
N HIS A 113 -9.10 16.88 2.43
CA HIS A 113 -8.40 15.74 3.00
C HIS A 113 -7.49 15.14 1.94
N ALA A 114 -6.30 14.69 2.33
CA ALA A 114 -5.40 13.97 1.44
C ALA A 114 -5.21 12.57 2.02
N PRO A 115 -5.74 11.52 1.36
CA PRO A 115 -5.56 10.15 1.82
C PRO A 115 -4.09 9.76 1.92
N ASP A 116 -3.76 8.79 2.77
CA ASP A 116 -2.36 8.37 2.92
C ASP A 116 -1.86 7.61 1.68
N TYR A 117 -2.69 6.73 1.10
CA TYR A 117 -2.33 5.97 -0.10
C TYR A 117 -3.47 5.81 -1.09
N PHE A 118 -3.10 5.72 -2.37
CA PHE A 118 -3.88 5.06 -3.41
C PHE A 118 -3.15 3.80 -3.84
N ALA A 119 -3.88 2.70 -3.98
CA ALA A 119 -3.41 1.47 -4.58
C ALA A 119 -4.28 1.12 -5.79
N ARG A 120 -3.63 0.75 -6.90
CA ARG A 120 -4.31 0.13 -8.04
C ARG A 120 -4.37 -1.36 -7.80
N LEU A 121 -5.55 -1.95 -7.86
CA LEU A 121 -5.72 -3.40 -7.83
C LEU A 121 -5.53 -4.00 -9.23
N ALA A 122 -5.13 -5.27 -9.29
CA ALA A 122 -4.85 -6.00 -10.53
C ALA A 122 -6.09 -6.11 -11.44
N ASP A 123 -7.29 -6.05 -10.88
CA ASP A 123 -8.56 -6.00 -11.61
C ASP A 123 -8.94 -4.59 -12.12
N GLY A 124 -8.07 -3.60 -11.90
CA GLY A 124 -8.24 -2.22 -12.33
C GLY A 124 -8.95 -1.31 -11.32
N ARG A 125 -9.52 -1.85 -10.23
CA ARG A 125 -10.19 -1.00 -9.21
C ARG A 125 -9.18 -0.17 -8.43
N GLY A 126 -9.63 1.01 -7.98
CA GLY A 126 -8.86 1.86 -7.07
C GLY A 126 -9.15 1.51 -5.62
N LEU A 127 -8.12 1.54 -4.78
CA LEU A 127 -8.22 1.41 -3.33
C LEU A 127 -7.60 2.65 -2.68
N VAL A 128 -8.40 3.38 -1.91
CA VAL A 128 -7.95 4.51 -1.10
C VAL A 128 -7.78 4.05 0.35
N VAL A 129 -6.63 4.37 0.95
CA VAL A 129 -6.30 3.95 2.32
C VAL A 129 -5.94 5.15 3.17
N ASP A 130 -6.56 5.22 4.35
CA ASP A 130 -6.21 6.16 5.43
C ASP A 130 -5.75 5.37 6.66
N CYS A 131 -4.59 5.72 7.20
CA CYS A 131 -3.96 5.07 8.33
C CYS A 131 -4.22 5.88 9.61
N ARG A 132 -4.99 5.32 10.55
CA ARG A 132 -5.28 6.00 11.81
C ARG A 132 -5.29 5.05 13.00
N PRO A 133 -4.49 5.31 14.05
CA PRO A 133 -4.64 4.59 15.31
C PRO A 133 -6.07 4.76 15.84
N VAL A 134 -6.71 3.65 16.21
CA VAL A 134 -8.13 3.61 16.60
C VAL A 134 -8.42 4.56 17.77
N ASP A 135 -7.48 4.66 18.71
CA ASP A 135 -7.53 5.54 19.88
C ASP A 135 -7.40 7.04 19.55
N ARG A 136 -7.06 7.38 18.29
CA ARG A 136 -6.81 8.76 17.84
C ARG A 136 -7.80 9.26 16.80
N ILE A 137 -8.86 8.52 16.53
CA ILE A 137 -9.94 8.97 15.64
C ILE A 137 -10.82 9.95 16.43
N LYS A 138 -10.69 11.24 16.13
CA LYS A 138 -11.59 12.27 16.69
C LYS A 138 -12.88 12.34 15.86
N PRO A 139 -14.00 12.84 16.40
CA PRO A 139 -15.26 12.95 15.66
C PRO A 139 -15.13 13.69 14.32
N ARG A 140 -14.32 14.76 14.29
CA ARG A 140 -14.05 15.54 13.07
C ARG A 140 -13.27 14.76 12.00
N ASP A 141 -12.38 13.86 12.44
CA ASP A 141 -11.60 12.99 11.55
C ASP A 141 -12.50 11.88 11.01
N ALA A 142 -13.32 11.26 11.88
CA ALA A 142 -14.32 10.26 11.49
C ALA A 142 -15.28 10.80 10.40
N ALA A 143 -15.76 12.04 10.56
CA ALA A 143 -16.62 12.67 9.55
C ALA A 143 -15.90 12.87 8.21
N ALA A 144 -14.61 13.23 8.21
CA ALA A 144 -13.83 13.36 6.98
C ALA A 144 -13.63 11.98 6.31
N PHE A 145 -13.27 10.96 7.08
CA PHE A 145 -13.10 9.59 6.56
C PHE A 145 -14.40 9.01 5.98
N ALA A 146 -15.55 9.28 6.61
CA ALA A 146 -16.85 8.88 6.08
C ALA A 146 -17.17 9.59 4.76
N VAL A 147 -16.78 10.85 4.60
CA VAL A 147 -16.90 11.59 3.35
C VAL A 147 -15.97 11.00 2.27
N THR A 148 -14.72 10.69 2.62
CA THR A 148 -13.78 10.01 1.71
C THR A 148 -14.34 8.67 1.23
N GLY A 149 -14.95 7.88 2.11
CA GLY A 149 -15.61 6.63 1.75
C GLY A 149 -16.71 6.82 0.69
N ARG A 150 -17.64 7.76 0.92
CA ARG A 150 -18.70 8.08 -0.06
C ARG A 150 -18.14 8.56 -1.40
N ALA A 151 -17.11 9.40 -1.37
CA ALA A 151 -16.43 9.86 -2.57
C ALA A 151 -15.86 8.68 -3.36
N CYS A 152 -15.19 7.73 -2.70
CA CYS A 152 -14.66 6.53 -3.35
C CYS A 152 -15.77 5.67 -3.96
N GLU A 153 -16.87 5.45 -3.24
CA GLU A 153 -18.03 4.68 -3.73
C GLU A 153 -18.61 5.26 -5.03
N LEU A 154 -18.70 6.59 -5.14
CA LEU A 154 -19.23 7.27 -6.35
C LEU A 154 -18.43 6.97 -7.63
N VAL A 155 -17.14 6.66 -7.51
CA VAL A 155 -16.27 6.33 -8.64
C VAL A 155 -15.87 4.84 -8.67
N GLY A 156 -16.55 4.01 -7.88
CA GLY A 156 -16.32 2.56 -7.84
C GLY A 156 -14.99 2.15 -7.20
N TRP A 157 -14.41 3.00 -6.35
CA TRP A 157 -13.21 2.69 -5.59
C TRP A 157 -13.54 2.07 -4.22
N GLU A 158 -12.65 1.21 -3.75
CA GLU A 158 -12.66 0.76 -2.36
C GLU A 158 -12.06 1.82 -1.44
N TYR A 159 -12.58 1.90 -0.21
CA TYR A 159 -12.02 2.74 0.85
C TYR A 159 -11.73 1.91 2.10
N ARG A 160 -10.53 2.07 2.67
CA ARG A 160 -10.13 1.42 3.93
C ARG A 160 -9.55 2.43 4.90
N LEU A 161 -10.23 2.60 6.04
CA LEU A 161 -9.66 3.26 7.22
C LEU A 161 -9.04 2.20 8.12
N VAL A 162 -7.72 2.20 8.26
CA VAL A 162 -6.99 1.10 8.89
C VAL A 162 -6.26 1.52 10.17
N GLY A 163 -6.39 0.69 11.20
CA GLY A 163 -5.67 0.79 12.46
C GLY A 163 -4.35 0.02 12.45
N ALA A 164 -3.78 -0.22 13.63
CA ALA A 164 -2.58 -1.05 13.74
C ALA A 164 -2.86 -2.47 13.20
N PRO A 165 -2.07 -2.97 12.24
CA PRO A 165 -2.22 -4.33 11.74
C PRO A 165 -1.79 -5.37 12.77
N GLU A 166 -2.23 -6.62 12.58
CA GLU A 166 -1.92 -7.72 13.49
C GLU A 166 -0.42 -7.95 13.66
N LEU A 167 0.04 -8.03 14.92
CA LEU A 167 1.46 -7.89 15.25
C LEU A 167 2.32 -9.02 14.68
N VAL A 168 1.81 -10.25 14.68
CA VAL A 168 2.54 -11.43 14.17
C VAL A 168 2.68 -11.34 12.65
N MET A 169 1.57 -11.07 11.96
CA MET A 169 1.52 -10.86 10.52
C MET A 169 2.54 -9.79 10.08
N VAL A 170 2.50 -8.62 10.70
CA VAL A 170 3.40 -7.50 10.36
C VAL A 170 4.86 -7.86 10.58
N ARG A 171 5.18 -8.61 11.63
CA ARG A 171 6.57 -9.04 11.91
C ARG A 171 7.06 -10.05 10.87
N ASN A 172 6.22 -11.00 10.48
CA ASN A 172 6.55 -11.98 9.46
C ASN A 172 6.71 -11.30 8.09
N VAL A 173 5.76 -10.46 7.68
CA VAL A 173 5.86 -9.73 6.41
C VAL A 173 7.07 -8.79 6.41
N ARG A 174 7.40 -8.15 7.55
CA ARG A 174 8.61 -7.32 7.67
C ARG A 174 9.89 -8.13 7.51
N TRP A 175 9.93 -9.37 7.99
CA TRP A 175 11.04 -10.29 7.72
C TRP A 175 11.14 -10.60 6.22
N LEU A 176 10.03 -11.00 5.59
CA LEU A 176 9.96 -11.30 4.16
C LEU A 176 10.31 -10.08 3.29
N ALA A 177 9.97 -8.87 3.73
CA ALA A 177 10.31 -7.64 3.02
C ALA A 177 11.81 -7.49 2.81
N GLY A 178 12.67 -8.07 3.66
CA GLY A 178 14.12 -8.12 3.43
C GLY A 178 14.51 -8.81 2.12
N TYR A 179 13.64 -9.68 1.60
CA TYR A 179 13.85 -10.52 0.44
C TYR A 179 13.01 -10.11 -0.77
N ARG A 180 12.31 -8.96 -0.73
CA ARG A 180 11.41 -8.51 -1.80
C ARG A 180 12.08 -8.16 -3.13
N HIS A 181 13.37 -7.81 -3.10
CA HIS A 181 14.07 -7.35 -4.30
C HIS A 181 14.21 -8.49 -5.33
N PRO A 182 14.01 -8.24 -6.64
CA PRO A 182 14.14 -9.26 -7.70
C PRO A 182 15.50 -9.98 -7.80
N ARG A 183 16.51 -9.56 -7.02
CA ARG A 183 17.84 -10.17 -7.00
C ARG A 183 17.81 -11.58 -6.40
N TYR A 184 16.79 -11.86 -5.59
CA TYR A 184 16.59 -13.16 -4.98
C TYR A 184 15.81 -14.12 -5.89
N ARG A 185 15.34 -13.67 -7.05
CA ARG A 185 14.70 -14.54 -8.05
C ARG A 185 15.77 -15.31 -8.82
N LEU A 186 16.13 -16.48 -8.31
CA LEU A 186 17.04 -17.43 -8.94
C LEU A 186 16.24 -18.58 -9.57
N PRO A 187 16.07 -18.63 -10.91
CA PRO A 187 15.13 -19.55 -11.55
C PRO A 187 15.34 -21.03 -11.20
N ALA A 188 16.59 -21.50 -11.16
CA ALA A 188 16.90 -22.89 -10.84
C ALA A 188 16.53 -23.26 -9.39
N VAL A 189 16.89 -22.41 -8.43
CA VAL A 189 16.56 -22.62 -7.01
C VAL A 189 15.05 -22.49 -6.78
N GLY A 190 14.41 -21.53 -7.44
CA GLY A 190 12.96 -21.34 -7.34
C GLY A 190 12.18 -22.53 -7.92
N ALA A 191 12.64 -23.12 -9.03
CA ALA A 191 12.03 -24.33 -9.56
C ALA A 191 12.14 -25.52 -8.59
N ALA A 192 13.33 -25.75 -8.01
CA ALA A 192 13.54 -26.79 -7.01
C ALA A 192 12.66 -26.58 -5.76
N LEU A 193 12.56 -25.35 -5.26
CA LEU A 193 11.70 -25.01 -4.14
C LEU A 193 10.22 -25.29 -4.42
N ARG A 194 9.73 -24.91 -5.61
CA ARG A 194 8.33 -25.20 -5.99
C ARG A 194 8.07 -26.69 -6.14
N GLU A 195 9.04 -27.47 -6.61
CA GLU A 195 8.92 -28.93 -6.67
C GLU A 195 8.86 -29.54 -5.27
N VAL A 196 9.76 -29.14 -4.37
CA VAL A 196 9.79 -29.63 -2.99
C VAL A 196 8.52 -29.28 -2.21
N PHE A 197 8.00 -28.06 -2.38
CA PHE A 197 6.80 -27.59 -1.67
C PHE A 197 5.49 -27.83 -2.44
N ALA A 198 5.52 -28.63 -3.51
CA ALA A 198 4.29 -29.09 -4.19
C ALA A 198 3.39 -29.85 -3.21
N GLU A 199 3.98 -30.53 -2.23
CA GLU A 199 3.31 -31.04 -1.04
C GLU A 199 3.71 -30.19 0.19
N PRO A 200 2.81 -29.99 1.16
CA PRO A 200 3.13 -29.24 2.37
C PRO A 200 4.32 -29.85 3.14
N ALA A 201 5.35 -29.04 3.42
CA ALA A 201 6.55 -29.47 4.14
C ALA A 201 7.03 -28.40 5.12
N GLN A 202 7.83 -28.80 6.11
CA GLN A 202 8.48 -27.83 7.01
C GLN A 202 9.48 -26.98 6.23
N LEU A 203 9.50 -25.68 6.53
CA LEU A 203 10.33 -24.68 5.85
C LEU A 203 11.78 -25.13 5.75
N MET A 204 12.36 -25.59 6.86
CA MET A 204 13.78 -25.89 6.89
C MET A 204 14.13 -27.25 6.25
N ASP A 205 13.27 -28.25 6.41
CA ASP A 205 13.44 -29.53 5.71
C ASP A 205 13.33 -29.34 4.20
N GLY A 206 12.35 -28.55 3.74
CA GLY A 206 12.16 -28.27 2.33
C GLY A 206 13.30 -27.45 1.72
N ALA A 207 13.81 -26.44 2.44
CA ALA A 207 14.98 -25.71 1.95
C ALA A 207 16.25 -26.59 1.89
N GLY A 208 16.43 -27.52 2.84
CA GLY A 208 17.52 -28.51 2.79
C GLY A 208 17.39 -29.51 1.64
N ALA A 209 16.16 -29.92 1.31
CA ALA A 209 15.90 -30.79 0.16
C ALA A 209 16.13 -30.08 -1.19
N ALA A 210 15.87 -28.77 -1.26
CA ALA A 210 16.10 -27.97 -2.47
C ALA A 210 17.58 -27.58 -2.67
N GLY A 211 18.44 -27.68 -1.64
CA GLY A 211 19.87 -27.42 -1.72
C GLY A 211 20.47 -26.91 -0.40
N GLU A 212 21.65 -26.29 -0.48
CA GLU A 212 22.33 -25.74 0.69
C GLU A 212 21.53 -24.55 1.30
N PRO A 213 21.06 -24.64 2.56
CA PRO A 213 20.17 -23.65 3.18
C PRO A 213 20.60 -22.20 3.05
N ILE A 214 21.90 -21.90 3.21
CA ILE A 214 22.40 -20.51 3.14
C ILE A 214 22.17 -19.87 1.76
N ALA A 215 22.14 -20.68 0.70
CA ALA A 215 21.90 -20.23 -0.68
C ALA A 215 20.40 -20.24 -1.03
N VAL A 216 19.64 -21.18 -0.44
CA VAL A 216 18.23 -21.43 -0.78
C VAL A 216 17.27 -20.51 -0.01
N LEU A 217 17.52 -20.28 1.29
CA LEU A 217 16.60 -19.52 2.15
C LEU A 217 16.26 -18.12 1.61
N PRO A 218 17.19 -17.32 1.07
CA PRO A 218 16.84 -16.03 0.47
C PRO A 218 15.85 -16.14 -0.69
N VAL A 219 15.95 -17.19 -1.51
CA VAL A 219 15.02 -17.47 -2.61
C VAL A 219 13.67 -17.94 -2.06
N LEU A 220 13.66 -18.82 -1.07
CA LEU A 220 12.43 -19.28 -0.40
C LEU A 220 11.63 -18.10 0.16
N PHE A 221 12.28 -17.22 0.94
CA PHE A 221 11.63 -16.04 1.50
C PHE A 221 11.17 -15.06 0.41
N HIS A 222 11.89 -14.97 -0.71
CA HIS A 222 11.46 -14.20 -1.87
C HIS A 222 10.21 -14.79 -2.53
N LEU A 223 10.10 -16.11 -2.65
CA LEU A 223 8.91 -16.76 -3.20
C LEU A 223 7.70 -16.62 -2.26
N LEU A 224 7.90 -16.66 -0.94
CA LEU A 224 6.87 -16.30 0.03
C LEU A 224 6.43 -14.83 -0.11
N TRP A 225 7.38 -13.91 -0.31
CA TRP A 225 7.07 -12.50 -0.58
C TRP A 225 6.22 -12.33 -1.85
N CYS A 226 6.57 -13.03 -2.93
CA CYS A 226 5.85 -12.94 -4.19
C CYS A 226 4.54 -13.74 -4.25
N GLY A 227 4.19 -14.46 -3.18
CA GLY A 227 3.02 -15.35 -3.16
C GLY A 227 3.15 -16.56 -4.09
N GLU A 228 4.36 -16.95 -4.50
CA GLU A 228 4.60 -18.21 -5.25
C GLU A 228 4.65 -19.42 -4.30
N LEU A 229 5.09 -19.18 -3.06
CA LEU A 229 4.93 -20.09 -1.93
C LEU A 229 3.99 -19.43 -0.91
N ALA A 230 3.36 -20.25 -0.07
CA ALA A 230 2.43 -19.80 0.96
C ALA A 230 2.69 -20.52 2.30
N CYS A 231 2.40 -19.80 3.39
CA CYS A 231 2.33 -20.32 4.75
C CYS A 231 1.36 -19.46 5.57
N ASP A 232 0.94 -19.93 6.75
CA ASP A 232 0.15 -19.10 7.67
C ASP A 232 1.03 -18.02 8.32
N LEU A 233 0.91 -16.79 7.82
CA LEU A 233 1.63 -15.63 8.35
C LEU A 233 0.98 -15.04 9.61
N GLY A 234 -0.20 -15.53 10.03
CA GLY A 234 -0.82 -15.22 11.31
C GLY A 234 -0.13 -15.90 12.51
N VAL A 235 0.67 -16.94 12.24
CA VAL A 235 1.52 -17.62 13.23
C VAL A 235 2.98 -17.23 12.99
N ARG A 236 3.79 -17.21 14.05
CA ARG A 236 5.22 -16.86 13.95
C ARG A 236 5.90 -17.69 12.85
N LEU A 237 6.63 -17.04 11.96
CA LEU A 237 7.49 -17.71 10.99
C LEU A 237 8.73 -18.29 11.69
N HIS A 238 8.96 -19.59 11.55
CA HIS A 238 10.10 -20.32 12.12
C HIS A 238 10.46 -21.56 11.28
N GLU A 239 11.47 -22.32 11.69
CA GLU A 239 12.06 -23.44 10.94
C GLU A 239 11.09 -24.58 10.59
N ALA A 240 10.07 -24.78 11.43
CA ALA A 240 9.05 -25.82 11.26
C ALA A 240 7.72 -25.28 10.73
N THR A 241 7.67 -24.02 10.28
CA THR A 241 6.51 -23.47 9.59
C THR A 241 6.21 -24.33 8.35
N ILE A 242 4.95 -24.73 8.17
CA ILE A 242 4.52 -25.48 7.00
C ILE A 242 4.41 -24.53 5.81
N VAL A 243 5.12 -24.86 4.74
CA VAL A 243 5.14 -24.13 3.47
C VAL A 243 4.59 -25.05 2.38
N THR A 244 3.85 -24.46 1.46
CA THR A 244 3.32 -25.13 0.26
C THR A 244 3.44 -24.17 -0.92
N THR A 245 3.40 -24.67 -2.14
CA THR A 245 3.17 -23.83 -3.32
C THR A 245 1.83 -23.12 -3.19
N ALA A 246 1.78 -21.83 -3.49
CA ALA A 246 0.50 -21.15 -3.55
C ALA A 246 -0.36 -21.81 -4.64
N GLY A 247 -1.62 -22.14 -4.31
CA GLY A 247 -2.56 -22.66 -5.31
C GLY A 247 -2.66 -21.66 -6.47
N ALA A 248 -2.69 -22.15 -7.70
CA ALA A 248 -2.97 -21.32 -8.86
C ALA A 248 -4.30 -20.59 -8.59
N CYS A 249 -4.23 -19.26 -8.43
CA CYS A 249 -5.41 -18.40 -8.37
C CYS A 249 -6.14 -18.42 -9.72
#